data_AF-A0A1G9CVX3-F1
#
_entry.id   AF-A0A1G9CVX3-F1
#
_cell.length_a   1.000
_cell.length_b   1.000
_cell.length_c   1.000
_cell.angle_alpha   90.00
_cell.angle_beta   90.00
_cell.angle_gamma   90.00
#
_symmetry.space_group_name_H-M   'P 1'
#
loop_
_entity.id
_entity.type
_entity.pdbx_description
1 polymer ?
#
loop_
_entity_poly.entity_id
_entity_poly.type
_entity_poly.pdbx_seq_one_letter_code
_entity_poly.pdbx_strand_id
1 'polypeptide(L)' 'MDLSRATWRKSSRSNSGGNCVEVAQNLPGTALLRDSKLGTDSPVLAVSPHRFTAFVDAIKSGRLDG' A
#
# COMPACT_ATOMS: atom_id res chain seq x y z
N MET A 1 -7.82 -3.71 14.84
CA MET A 1 -7.21 -2.38 14.61
C MET A 1 -8.27 -1.51 13.98
N ASP A 2 -8.56 -0.33 14.55
CA ASP A 2 -9.52 0.58 13.94
C ASP A 2 -8.89 1.27 12.72
N LEU A 3 -9.45 1.00 11.54
CA LEU A 3 -8.98 1.52 10.26
C LEU A 3 -9.89 2.63 9.72
N SER A 4 -10.92 3.01 10.48
CA SER A 4 -11.90 4.04 10.08
C SER A 4 -11.26 5.40 9.79
N ARG A 5 -10.11 5.69 10.43
CA ARG A 5 -9.33 6.91 10.24
C ARG A 5 -8.27 6.81 9.13
N ALA A 6 -8.14 5.67 8.45
CA ALA A 6 -7.17 5.51 7.37
C ALA A 6 -7.55 6.38 6.17
N THR A 7 -6.64 7.26 5.75
CA THR A 7 -6.80 8.07 4.55
C THR A 7 -6.13 7.36 3.38
N TRP A 8 -6.93 6.62 2.61
CA TRP A 8 -6.46 5.83 1.48
C TRP A 8 -6.09 6.72 0.29
N ARG A 9 -4.89 6.52 -0.23
CA ARG A 9 -4.42 7.12 -1.47
C ARG A 9 -4.25 6.03 -2.53
N LYS A 10 -5.00 6.12 -3.61
CA LYS A 10 -4.84 5.26 -4.78
C LYS A 10 -3.58 5.65 -5.55
N SER A 11 -2.80 4.66 -5.98
CA SER A 11 -1.62 4.92 -6.81
C SER A 11 -2.02 5.54 -8.15
N SER A 12 -1.26 6.53 -8.63
CA SER A 12 -1.44 7.09 -9.98
C SER A 12 -1.12 6.09 -11.09
N ARG A 13 -0.47 4.97 -10.77
CA ARG A 13 -0.19 3.86 -11.69
C ARG A 13 -1.32 2.82 -11.76
N SER A 14 -2.37 2.98 -10.95
CA SER A 14 -3.55 2.13 -10.99
C SER A 14 -4.46 2.54 -12.14
N ASN A 15 -4.28 1.88 -13.28
CA ASN A 15 -5.13 2.04 -14.47
C ASN A 15 -6.03 0.80 -14.68
N SER A 16 -6.83 0.84 -15.75
CA SER A 16 -7.73 -0.25 -16.15
C SER A 16 -7.04 -1.60 -16.42
N GLY A 17 -5.70 -1.65 -16.43
CA GLY A 17 -4.87 -2.83 -16.70
C GLY A 17 -4.51 -3.68 -15.47
N GLY A 18 -5.08 -3.41 -14.29
CA GLY A 18 -5.10 -4.40 -13.20
C GLY A 18 -4.13 -4.21 -12.03
N ASN A 19 -3.37 -3.11 -11.97
CA ASN A 19 -2.40 -2.82 -10.89
C ASN A 19 -2.97 -1.85 -9.83
N CYS A 20 -4.07 -2.24 -9.19
CA CYS A 20 -4.84 -1.36 -8.29
C CYS A 20 -4.42 -1.52 -6.82
N VAL A 21 -3.61 -0.60 -6.30
CA VAL A 21 -3.21 -0.58 -4.89
C VAL A 21 -3.56 0.76 -4.26
N GLU A 22 -4.13 0.68 -3.07
CA GLU A 22 -4.33 1.83 -2.17
C GLU A 22 -3.40 1.72 -0.97
N VAL A 23 -2.84 2.86 -0.56
CA VAL A 23 -1.94 2.96 0.59
C VAL A 23 -2.44 4.02 1.56
N ALA A 24 -2.40 3.74 2.85
CA ALA A 24 -2.62 4.72 3.92
C ALA A 24 -1.39 4.77 4.84
N GLN A 25 -0.86 5.97 5.07
CA GLN A 25 0.33 6.21 5.92
C GLN A 25 0.06 7.24 7.02
N ASN A 26 -1.19 7.68 7.18
CA ASN A 26 -1.58 8.71 8.14
C ASN A 26 -1.82 8.15 9.56
N LEU A 27 -1.75 6.83 9.73
CA LEU A 27 -1.82 6.19 11.04
C LEU A 27 -0.40 6.01 11.61
N PRO A 28 -0.18 6.35 12.89
CA PRO A 28 1.14 6.24 13.49
C PRO A 28 1.59 4.78 13.56
N GLY A 29 2.86 4.53 13.21
CA GLY A 29 3.49 3.22 13.36
C GLY A 29 3.13 2.18 12.30
N THR A 30 2.27 2.49 11.32
CA THR A 30 1.90 1.54 10.27
C THR A 30 1.72 2.21 8.90
N ALA A 31 2.13 1.50 7.85
CA ALA A 31 1.64 1.69 6.50
C ALA A 31 0.65 0.56 6.19
N LEU A 32 -0.49 0.92 5.61
CA LEU A 32 -1.54 -0.02 5.24
C LEU A 32 -1.61 -0.11 3.73
N LEU A 33 -1.75 -1.33 3.22
CA LEU A 33 -1.91 -1.61 1.80
C LEU A 33 -3.15 -2.45 1.60
N ARG A 34 -3.91 -2.18 0.54
CA ARG A 34 -5.04 -3.00 0.12
C ARG A 34 -5.22 -2.99 -1.40
N ASP A 35 -5.86 -4.03 -1.93
CA ASP A 35 -6.29 -4.06 -3.33
C ASP A 35 -7.47 -3.09 -3.51
N SER A 36 -7.32 -2.10 -4.37
CA SER A 36 -8.38 -1.11 -4.59
C SER A 36 -9.61 -1.68 -5.28
N LYS A 37 -9.52 -2.85 -5.94
CA LYS A 37 -10.64 -3.51 -6.64
C LYS A 37 -11.68 -4.05 -5.65
N LEU A 38 -11.22 -4.45 -4.47
CA LEU A 38 -12.08 -5.02 -3.42
C LEU A 38 -12.62 -3.95 -2.46
N GLY A 39 -12.16 -2.70 -2.57
CA GLY A 39 -12.68 -1.58 -1.78
C GLY A 39 -12.63 -1.84 -0.27
N THR A 40 -13.79 -1.74 0.39
CA THR A 40 -13.95 -1.99 1.84
C THR A 40 -13.77 -3.45 2.23
N ASP A 41 -14.01 -4.38 1.30
CA ASP A 41 -13.90 -5.83 1.53
C ASP A 41 -12.45 -6.33 1.35
N SER A 42 -11.56 -5.43 0.93
CA SER A 42 -10.17 -5.74 0.68
C SER A 42 -9.41 -6.10 1.97
N PRO A 43 -8.72 -7.25 2.01
CA PRO A 43 -7.79 -7.54 3.09
C PRO A 43 -6.73 -6.45 3.21
N VAL A 44 -6.48 -5.99 4.44
CA VAL A 44 -5.50 -4.94 4.71
C VAL A 44 -4.20 -5.55 5.20
N LEU A 45 -3.13 -5.34 4.45
CA LEU A 45 -1.77 -5.65 4.87
C LEU A 45 -1.21 -4.47 5.66
N ALA A 46 -0.91 -4.69 6.94
CA ALA A 46 -0.27 -3.72 7.81
C ALA A 46 1.24 -4.02 7.93
N VAL A 47 2.07 -3.03 7.64
CA VAL A 47 3.54 -3.13 7.75
C VAL A 47 4.09 -1.90 8.46
N SER A 48 5.26 -2.02 9.09
CA SER A 48 5.94 -0.84 9.64
C SER A 48 6.31 0.15 8.51
N PRO A 49 6.25 1.47 8.74
CA PRO A 49 6.63 2.47 7.74
C PRO A 49 8.05 2.27 7.19
N HIS A 50 9.01 1.91 8.05
CA HIS A 50 10.39 1.66 7.65
C HIS A 50 10.51 0.51 6.65
N ARG A 51 9.84 -0.63 6.90
CA ARG A 51 9.82 -1.77 5.95
C ARG A 51 9.16 -1.40 4.63
N PHE A 52 8.10 -0.59 4.67
CA PHE A 52 7.44 -0.12 3.45
C PHE A 52 8.38 0.73 2.60
N THR A 53 9.08 1.70 3.21
CA THR A 53 10.09 2.52 2.51
C THR A 53 11.20 1.64 1.93
N ALA A 54 11.79 0.76 2.75
CA ALA A 54 12.86 -0.13 2.30
C ALA A 54 12.43 -1.06 1.15
N PHE A 55 11.18 -1.51 1.15
CA PHE A 55 10.60 -2.30 0.07
C PHE A 55 10.48 -1.48 -1.22
N VAL A 56 9.93 -0.27 -1.14
CA VAL A 56 9.80 0.63 -2.30
C VAL A 56 11.17 0.98 -2.89
N ASP A 57 12.16 1.23 -2.04
CA ASP A 57 13.53 1.54 -2.49
C ASP A 57 14.19 0.33 -3.16
N ALA A 58 13.94 -0.88 -2.66
CA ALA A 58 14.41 -2.12 -3.28
C ALA A 58 13.84 -2.33 -4.69
N ILE A 59 12.55 -2.01 -4.89
CA ILE A 59 11.92 -2.04 -6.21
C ILE A 59 12.58 -1.01 -7.13
N LYS A 60 12.73 0.23 -6.68
CA LYS A 60 13.33 1.30 -7.49
C LYS A 60 14.77 0.99 -7.91
N SER A 61 15.52 0.28 -7.07
CA SER A 61 16.89 -0.12 -7.38
C SER A 61 17.00 -1.39 -8.22
N GLY A 62 15.88 -2.01 -8.63
CA GLY A 62 15.84 -3.27 -9.35
C GLY A 62 16.35 -4.48 -8.56
N ARG A 63 16.47 -4.36 -7.23
CA ARG A 63 17.03 -5.44 -6.39
C ARG A 63 16.10 -6.65 -6.31
N LEU A 64 14.83 -6.47 -6.65
CA LEU A 64 13.79 -7.50 -6.57
C LEU A 64 13.38 -8.04 -7.95
N ASP A 65 14.10 -7.70 -9.01
CA ASP A 65 13.65 -7.96 -10.39
C ASP A 65 13.91 -9.39 -10.88
N GLY A 66 14.68 -10.21 -10.14
CA GLY A 66 14.89 -11.63 -10.43
C GLY A 66 15.94 -11.91 -11.50
#